data_AF-A0A6A7GBH7-F1
#
_entry.id   AF-A0A6A7GBH7-F1
#
_cell.length_a   1.000
_cell.length_b   1.000
_cell.length_c   1.000
_cell.angle_alpha   90.00
_cell.angle_beta   90.00
_cell.angle_gamma   90.00
#
_symmetry.space_group_name_H-M   'P 1'
#
loop_
_entity.id
_entity.type
_entity.pdbx_description
1 polymer ?
#
loop_
_entity_poly.entity_id
_entity_poly.type
_entity_poly.pdbx_seq_one_letter_code
_entity_poly.pdbx_strand_id
1 'polypeptide(L)'
;MLKDFCKWQRQGLKQNSNNPRRFDTALLLTRENICRNPFTQNCDTLGLAELGTMCSRHASCAIVQDNGLSAAFTIAHELGHLLNMPHDNDVKCKILKGGSGEEISAEIHMNVMSRMLDHNTLPWIR
;
A
#
# COMPACT_ATOMS: atom_id res chain seq x y z
N MET A 1 -9.74 2.47 -11.83
CA MET A 1 -8.32 2.04 -11.92
C MET A 1 -8.03 0.78 -11.12
N LEU A 2 -7.94 0.79 -9.78
CA LEU A 2 -7.58 -0.41 -8.99
C LEU A 2 -8.49 -1.61 -9.32
N LYS A 3 -9.81 -1.44 -9.21
CA LYS A 3 -10.81 -2.48 -9.52
C LYS A 3 -10.62 -3.08 -10.92
N ASP A 4 -10.32 -2.25 -11.91
CA ASP A 4 -10.15 -2.67 -13.30
C ASP A 4 -8.86 -3.48 -13.47
N PHE A 5 -7.78 -3.03 -12.85
CA PHE A 5 -6.50 -3.72 -12.82
C PHE A 5 -6.60 -5.09 -12.11
N CYS A 6 -7.27 -5.15 -10.96
CA CYS A 6 -7.51 -6.40 -10.24
C CYS A 6 -8.33 -7.41 -11.06
N LYS A 7 -9.30 -6.91 -11.85
CA LYS A 7 -10.07 -7.75 -12.78
C LYS A 7 -9.21 -8.27 -13.93
N TRP A 8 -8.30 -7.44 -14.45
CA TRP A 8 -7.38 -7.79 -15.52
C TRP A 8 -6.34 -8.83 -15.08
N GLN A 9 -5.64 -8.61 -13.96
CA GLN A 9 -4.57 -9.51 -13.50
C GLN A 9 -5.06 -10.95 -13.28
N ARG A 10 -6.32 -11.09 -12.83
CA ARG A 10 -6.96 -12.39 -12.56
C ARG A 10 -6.96 -13.31 -13.78
N GLN A 11 -6.94 -12.77 -14.99
CA GLN A 11 -6.87 -13.57 -16.22
C GLN A 11 -5.56 -14.38 -16.29
N GLY A 12 -4.46 -13.84 -15.75
CA GLY A 12 -3.18 -14.54 -15.60
C GLY A 12 -3.22 -15.66 -14.56
N LEU A 13 -4.10 -15.58 -13.56
CA LEU A 13 -4.28 -16.58 -12.50
C LEU A 13 -5.18 -17.76 -12.89
N LYS A 14 -5.84 -17.72 -14.06
CA LYS A 14 -6.78 -18.77 -14.49
C LYS A 14 -6.12 -20.08 -14.95
N GLN A 15 -4.79 -20.16 -15.01
CA GLN A 15 -4.10 -21.37 -15.46
C GLN A 15 -3.70 -22.26 -14.27
N ASN A 16 -3.71 -23.57 -14.49
CA ASN A 16 -3.46 -24.65 -13.52
C ASN A 16 -2.34 -24.36 -12.51
N SER A 17 -2.39 -25.04 -11.35
CA SER A 17 -1.40 -24.93 -10.25
C SER A 17 0.07 -25.09 -10.68
N ASN A 18 0.33 -25.72 -11.83
CA ASN A 18 1.66 -25.97 -12.38
C ASN A 18 2.11 -24.92 -13.42
N ASN A 19 1.41 -23.78 -13.53
CA ASN A 19 1.86 -22.70 -14.41
C ASN A 19 3.07 -21.97 -13.77
N PRO A 20 4.27 -22.02 -14.39
CA PRO A 20 5.45 -21.33 -13.87
C PRO A 20 5.32 -19.81 -13.88
N ARG A 21 4.30 -19.24 -14.54
CA ARG A 21 4.00 -17.80 -14.57
C ARG A 21 2.97 -17.35 -13.54
N ARG A 22 2.61 -18.22 -12.58
CA ARG A 22 1.71 -17.84 -11.48
C ARG A 22 2.42 -16.86 -10.54
N PHE A 23 1.71 -15.83 -10.13
CA PHE A 23 2.13 -14.85 -9.12
C PHE A 23 1.11 -14.80 -7.98
N ASP A 24 1.51 -14.31 -6.82
CA ASP A 24 0.62 -14.17 -5.65
C ASP A 24 -0.01 -12.77 -5.58
N THR A 25 0.70 -11.74 -6.04
CA THR A 25 0.23 -10.35 -6.10
C THR A 25 0.63 -9.69 -7.41
N ALA A 26 -0.16 -8.70 -7.84
CA ALA A 26 0.12 -7.88 -9.02
C ALA A 26 0.25 -6.41 -8.64
N LEU A 27 1.21 -5.71 -9.24
CA LEU A 27 1.41 -4.27 -9.03
C LEU A 27 1.39 -3.55 -10.38
N LEU A 28 0.60 -2.47 -10.47
CA LEU A 28 0.61 -1.56 -11.62
C LEU A 28 1.35 -0.29 -11.25
N LEU A 29 2.39 0.04 -12.03
CA LEU A 29 3.00 1.36 -12.03
C LEU A 29 2.40 2.19 -13.16
N THR A 30 2.00 3.42 -12.84
CA THR A 30 1.41 4.33 -13.82
C THR A 30 1.86 5.77 -13.59
N ARG A 31 1.94 6.56 -14.66
CA ARG A 31 2.16 8.02 -14.58
C ARG A 31 0.85 8.80 -14.44
N GLU A 32 -0.29 8.11 -14.54
CA GLU A 32 -1.62 8.70 -14.35
C GLU A 32 -1.86 9.08 -12.89
N ASN A 33 -2.57 10.19 -12.67
CA ASN A 33 -2.96 10.61 -11.32
C ASN A 33 -3.96 9.62 -10.71
N ILE A 34 -3.72 9.22 -9.47
CA ILE A 34 -4.62 8.32 -8.72
C ILE A 34 -5.52 9.16 -7.82
N CYS A 35 -6.82 9.19 -8.12
CA CYS A 35 -7.80 9.96 -7.37
C CYS A 35 -8.76 9.01 -6.63
N ARG A 36 -8.84 9.13 -5.31
CA ARG A 36 -9.70 8.26 -4.48
C ARG A 36 -11.18 8.52 -4.74
N ASN A 37 -11.53 9.78 -5.01
CA ASN A 37 -12.87 10.18 -5.41
C ASN A 37 -12.78 11.00 -6.71
N PRO A 38 -13.30 10.48 -7.84
CA PRO A 38 -13.26 11.19 -9.11
C PRO A 38 -14.12 12.45 -9.13
N PHE A 39 -15.09 12.59 -8.23
CA PHE A 39 -16.00 13.75 -8.16
C PHE A 39 -15.40 14.92 -7.39
N THR A 40 -14.49 14.68 -6.45
CA THR A 40 -13.86 15.76 -5.66
C THR A 40 -12.47 16.14 -6.17
N GLN A 41 -11.94 15.43 -7.17
CA GLN A 41 -10.56 15.59 -7.66
C GLN A 41 -9.49 15.49 -6.56
N ASN A 42 -9.77 14.80 -5.45
CA ASN A 42 -8.77 14.57 -4.40
C ASN A 42 -7.82 13.47 -4.87
N CYS A 43 -6.68 13.89 -5.42
CA CYS A 43 -5.65 13.03 -6.01
C CYS A 43 -4.33 13.06 -5.22
N ASP A 44 -4.38 13.38 -3.92
CA ASP A 44 -3.20 13.39 -3.04
C ASP A 44 -2.66 11.98 -2.73
N THR A 45 -3.30 10.95 -3.28
CA THR A 45 -2.94 9.56 -3.09
C THR A 45 -1.98 9.10 -4.18
N LEU A 46 -0.85 8.53 -3.75
CA LEU A 46 0.15 7.97 -4.66
C LEU A 46 -0.03 6.47 -4.89
N GLY A 47 -0.90 5.78 -4.13
CA GLY A 47 -1.10 4.35 -4.27
C GLY A 47 -2.42 3.85 -3.66
N LEU A 48 -2.90 2.70 -4.13
CA LEU A 48 -4.09 2.05 -3.57
C LEU A 48 -3.93 0.53 -3.57
N ALA A 49 -4.27 -0.09 -2.44
CA ALA A 49 -4.41 -1.53 -2.26
C ALA A 49 -5.58 -1.86 -1.31
N GLU A 50 -6.08 -3.10 -1.38
CA GLU A 50 -7.04 -3.62 -0.41
C GLU A 50 -6.32 -4.23 0.80
N LEU A 51 -6.85 -4.01 2.00
CA LEU A 51 -6.21 -4.46 3.23
C LEU A 51 -6.34 -5.99 3.39
N GLY A 52 -5.21 -6.69 3.59
CA GLY A 52 -5.20 -8.11 3.96
C GLY A 52 -5.57 -9.07 2.84
N THR A 53 -5.33 -8.69 1.59
CA THR A 53 -5.75 -9.44 0.41
C THR A 53 -4.61 -10.14 -0.34
N MET A 54 -3.39 -10.21 0.22
CA MET A 54 -2.21 -10.81 -0.45
C MET A 54 -2.46 -12.22 -1.03
N CYS A 55 -3.25 -13.06 -0.35
CA CYS A 55 -3.58 -14.41 -0.83
C CYS A 55 -4.92 -14.49 -1.59
N SER A 56 -5.63 -13.36 -1.74
CA SER A 56 -6.90 -13.29 -2.45
C SER A 56 -6.68 -13.21 -3.95
N ARG A 57 -7.14 -14.21 -4.70
CA ARG A 57 -7.07 -14.20 -6.17
C ARG A 57 -7.84 -13.05 -6.82
N HIS A 58 -8.76 -12.42 -6.08
CA HIS A 58 -9.61 -11.34 -6.58
C HIS A 58 -9.05 -9.95 -6.26
N ALA A 59 -8.27 -9.84 -5.20
CA ALA A 59 -7.93 -8.56 -4.59
C ALA A 59 -6.45 -8.40 -4.21
N SER A 60 -5.58 -9.38 -4.52
CA SER A 60 -4.13 -9.26 -4.36
C SER A 60 -3.54 -8.41 -5.48
N CYS A 61 -3.76 -7.11 -5.37
CA CYS A 61 -3.41 -6.13 -6.39
C CYS A 61 -3.18 -4.76 -5.75
N ALA A 62 -2.19 -4.04 -6.24
CA ALA A 62 -1.90 -2.67 -5.87
C ALA A 62 -1.67 -1.82 -7.12
N ILE A 63 -2.01 -0.54 -7.04
CA ILE A 63 -1.64 0.46 -8.05
C ILE A 63 -0.80 1.54 -7.38
N VAL A 64 0.23 2.00 -8.07
CA VAL A 64 1.15 3.03 -7.58
C VAL A 64 1.41 4.04 -8.70
N GLN A 65 1.33 5.31 -8.35
CA GLN A 65 1.74 6.44 -9.19
C GLN A 65 3.26 6.55 -9.17
N ASP A 66 3.87 6.48 -10.36
CA ASP A 66 5.30 6.67 -10.56
C ASP A 66 5.64 8.16 -10.49
N ASN A 67 6.29 8.56 -9.40
CA ASN A 67 6.87 9.88 -9.19
C ASN A 67 8.41 9.86 -9.15
N GLY A 68 9.04 8.83 -9.75
CA GLY A 68 10.48 8.60 -9.71
C GLY A 68 10.88 7.59 -8.63
N LEU A 69 12.11 7.70 -8.12
CA LEU A 69 12.68 6.72 -7.19
C LEU A 69 11.88 6.59 -5.88
N SER A 70 11.20 7.66 -5.46
CA SER A 70 10.33 7.66 -4.28
C SER A 70 9.13 6.72 -4.41
N ALA A 71 8.75 6.31 -5.62
CA ALA A 71 7.68 5.33 -5.84
C ALA A 71 7.97 3.99 -5.15
N ALA A 72 9.24 3.65 -4.90
CA ALA A 72 9.62 2.44 -4.15
C ALA A 72 9.02 2.41 -2.73
N PHE A 73 8.93 3.57 -2.06
CA PHE A 73 8.31 3.67 -0.74
C PHE A 73 6.80 3.47 -0.81
N THR A 74 6.15 4.05 -1.82
CA THR A 74 4.72 3.85 -2.07
C THR A 74 4.43 2.38 -2.39
N ILE A 75 5.28 1.72 -3.19
CA ILE A 75 5.18 0.27 -3.44
C ILE A 75 5.23 -0.51 -2.12
N ALA A 76 6.22 -0.21 -1.26
CA ALA A 76 6.33 -0.88 0.03
C ALA A 76 5.10 -0.64 0.92
N HIS A 77 4.57 0.58 0.94
CA HIS A 77 3.35 0.95 1.68
C HIS A 77 2.14 0.12 1.22
N GLU A 78 1.88 0.08 -0.09
CA GLU A 78 0.73 -0.65 -0.63
C GLU A 78 0.88 -2.17 -0.45
N LEU A 79 2.09 -2.71 -0.55
CA LEU A 79 2.35 -4.12 -0.22
C LEU A 79 2.13 -4.41 1.28
N GLY A 80 2.45 -3.46 2.16
CA GLY A 80 2.14 -3.53 3.59
C GLY A 80 0.62 -3.63 3.81
N HIS A 81 -0.18 -2.85 3.08
CA HIS A 81 -1.63 -2.99 3.11
C HIS A 81 -2.10 -4.38 2.66
N LEU A 82 -1.56 -4.95 1.58
CA LEU A 82 -1.89 -6.32 1.17
C LEU A 82 -1.56 -7.36 2.27
N LEU A 83 -0.49 -7.12 3.04
CA LEU A 83 -0.08 -7.91 4.22
C LEU A 83 -0.87 -7.57 5.49
N ASN A 84 -1.99 -6.86 5.37
CA ASN A 84 -2.89 -6.48 6.45
C ASN A 84 -2.28 -5.47 7.46
N MET A 85 -1.26 -4.72 7.06
CA MET A 85 -0.70 -3.64 7.90
C MET A 85 -1.58 -2.39 7.80
N PRO A 86 -2.18 -1.92 8.91
CA PRO A 86 -2.89 -0.64 8.91
C PRO A 86 -1.90 0.52 9.02
N HIS A 87 -2.40 1.76 8.92
CA HIS A 87 -1.55 2.93 9.14
C HIS A 87 -1.02 3.00 10.57
N ASP A 88 0.14 3.62 10.77
CA ASP A 88 0.77 3.79 12.09
C ASP A 88 -0.11 4.50 13.12
N ASN A 89 -1.04 5.35 12.68
CA ASN A 89 -1.97 6.09 13.54
C ASN A 89 -3.32 5.38 13.74
N ASP A 90 -3.50 4.18 13.17
CA ASP A 90 -4.65 3.32 13.43
C ASP A 90 -4.65 2.86 14.90
N VAL A 91 -5.84 2.70 15.48
CA VAL A 91 -6.01 2.25 16.87
C VAL A 91 -5.31 0.92 17.12
N LYS A 92 -5.32 0.01 16.14
CA LYS A 92 -4.62 -1.28 16.23
C LYS A 92 -3.12 -1.12 16.43
N CYS A 93 -2.50 -0.13 15.76
CA CYS A 93 -1.08 0.19 15.92
C CYS A 93 -0.79 0.92 17.23
N LYS A 94 -1.67 1.83 17.68
CA LYS A 94 -1.50 2.55 18.96
C LYS A 94 -1.41 1.61 20.16
N ILE A 95 -2.16 0.51 20.15
CA ILE A 95 -2.10 -0.51 21.21
C ILE A 95 -0.72 -1.18 21.25
N LEU A 96 -0.15 -1.48 20.08
CA LEU A 96 1.16 -2.13 19.95
C LEU A 96 2.32 -1.19 20.33
N LYS A 97 2.17 0.13 20.15
CA LYS A 97 3.17 1.12 20.57
C LYS A 97 3.23 1.35 22.08
N GLY A 98 2.42 0.63 22.87
CA GLY A 98 2.41 0.72 24.33
C GLY A 98 1.70 2.00 24.78
N GLY A 99 0.44 1.88 25.19
CA GLY A 99 -0.32 2.99 25.77
C GLY A 99 0.27 3.42 27.12
N SER A 100 1.30 4.25 27.12
CA SER A 100 1.54 5.22 28.20
C SER A 100 1.02 6.56 27.70
N GLY A 101 0.07 7.14 28.42
CA GLY A 101 -0.49 8.47 28.16
C GLY A 101 0.50 9.61 28.38
N GLU A 102 1.74 9.45 27.93
CA GLU A 102 2.71 10.52 27.80
C GLU A 102 2.70 10.97 26.34
N GLU A 103 2.46 12.26 26.12
CA GLU A 103 2.93 12.98 24.95
C GLU A 103 4.46 12.87 24.93
N ILE A 104 4.98 11.72 24.48
CA ILE A 104 6.39 11.63 24.16
C ILE A 104 6.54 12.53 22.94
N SER A 105 7.23 13.64 23.15
CA SER A 105 7.88 14.49 22.14
C SER A 105 8.96 13.71 21.39
N ALA A 106 8.65 12.47 20.99
CA ALA A 106 9.48 11.62 20.17
C ALA A 106 9.44 12.23 18.77
N GLU A 107 10.62 12.52 18.22
CA GLU A 107 10.80 12.78 16.80
C GLU A 107 9.82 11.92 16.00
N ILE A 108 8.97 12.57 15.20
CA ILE A 108 7.93 11.92 14.39
C ILE A 108 8.66 11.07 13.34
N HIS A 109 9.08 9.88 13.75
CA HIS A 109 9.67 8.89 12.87
C HIS A 109 8.52 8.34 12.02
N MET A 110 8.48 8.79 10.77
CA MET A 110 7.54 8.24 9.81
C MET A 110 8.09 6.91 9.32
N ASN A 111 7.36 5.84 9.64
CA ASN A 111 7.62 4.54 9.07
C ASN A 111 6.93 4.41 7.72
N VAL A 112 7.22 3.32 7.01
CA VAL A 112 6.58 3.00 5.72
C VAL A 112 5.06 3.08 5.79
N MET A 113 4.42 2.71 6.90
CA MET A 113 2.96 2.71 7.05
C MET A 113 2.37 4.02 7.59
N SER A 114 3.13 5.12 7.58
CA SER A 114 2.60 6.45 7.87
C SER A 114 1.69 6.93 6.74
N ARG A 115 0.64 7.70 7.07
CA ARG A 115 -0.36 8.17 6.07
C ARG A 115 0.22 9.08 4.98
N MET A 116 1.33 9.73 5.30
CA MET A 116 2.07 10.58 4.40
C MET A 116 3.51 10.07 4.39
N LEU A 117 4.05 9.94 3.18
CA LEU A 117 5.47 9.69 2.95
C LEU A 117 6.10 11.03 2.62
N ASP A 118 7.07 11.47 3.43
CA ASP A 118 7.91 12.61 3.09
C ASP A 118 9.40 12.28 3.27
N HIS A 119 10.25 13.29 3.12
CA HIS A 119 11.71 13.20 3.21
C HIS A 119 12.25 12.64 4.54
N ASN A 120 11.45 12.66 5.62
CA ASN A 120 11.78 12.13 6.93
C ASN A 120 11.27 10.70 7.15
N THR A 121 10.74 10.04 6.10
CA THR A 121 10.36 8.63 6.17
C THR A 121 11.61 7.78 6.33
N LEU A 122 11.72 7.04 7.43
CA LEU A 122 12.79 6.07 7.62
C LEU A 122 12.29 4.67 7.25
N PRO A 123 12.74 4.10 6.11
CA PRO A 123 12.30 2.76 5.68
C PRO A 123 12.82 1.64 6.58
N TRP A 124 13.88 1.89 7.36
CA TRP A 124 14.55 0.90 8.19
C TRP A 124 14.46 1.33 9.65
N ILE A 125 14.07 0.41 10.52
CA ILE A 125 14.26 0.56 11.97
C ILE A 125 15.78 0.47 12.20
N ARG A 126 16.39 1.54 12.71
CA ARG A 126 17.78 1.51 13.19
C ARG A 126 17.82 0.97 14.61
#